data_AF-Q2BXV8-F1
#
_entry.id   AF-Q2BXV8-F1
#
_cell.length_a   1.000
_cell.length_b   1.000
_cell.length_c   1.000
_cell.angle_alpha   90.00
_cell.angle_beta   90.00
_cell.angle_gamma   90.00
#
_symmetry.space_group_name_H-M   'P 1'
#
loop_
_entity.id
_entity.type
_entity.pdbx_description
1 polymer ?
#
loop_
_entity_poly.entity_id
_entity_poly.type
_entity_poly.pdbx_seq_one_letter_code
_entity_poly.pdbx_strand_id
1 'polypeptide(L)' 'MARLRLSSIIGITLKTEKRGGVSDANIIAGMGVPTLDGFGPYGDGDHTKHERVSKKSIERRISEVTKVLEYYAS' A
#
# COMPACT_ATOMS: atom_id res chain seq x y z
N MET A 1 13.21 -9.24 -3.28
CA MET A 1 14.08 -8.05 -3.43
C MET A 1 13.32 -6.73 -3.34
N ALA A 2 12.20 -6.53 -4.05
CA ALA A 2 11.41 -5.29 -4.02
C ALA A 2 11.01 -4.80 -2.61
N ARG A 3 10.53 -5.70 -1.73
CA ARG A 3 10.17 -5.38 -0.34
C ARG A 3 11.30 -4.73 0.46
N LEU A 4 12.52 -5.26 0.37
CA LEU A 4 13.67 -4.75 1.12
C LEU A 4 14.06 -3.36 0.65
N ARG A 5 14.05 -3.15 -0.69
CA ARG A 5 14.30 -1.83 -1.28
C ARG A 5 13.25 -0.81 -0.84
N LEU A 6 11.97 -1.14 -0.95
CA LEU A 6 10.89 -0.25 -0.51
C LEU A 6 11.00 0.05 0.98
N SER A 7 11.27 -0.94 1.82
CA SER A 7 11.49 -0.76 3.27
C SER A 7 12.62 0.23 3.56
N SER A 8 13.71 0.17 2.79
CA SER A 8 14.82 1.11 2.88
C SER A 8 14.41 2.53 2.48
N ILE A 9 13.59 2.69 1.42
CA ILE A 9 13.14 4.00 0.94
C ILE A 9 12.24 4.69 1.96
N ILE A 10 11.28 3.96 2.53
CA ILE A 10 10.30 4.55 3.47
C ILE A 10 10.80 4.59 4.92
N GLY A 11 11.90 3.89 5.24
CA GLY A 11 12.51 3.87 6.57
C GLY A 11 11.78 2.99 7.59
N ILE A 12 10.95 2.05 7.13
CA ILE A 12 10.23 1.09 7.98
C ILE A 12 10.28 -0.32 7.40
N THR A 13 10.19 -1.33 8.26
CA THR A 13 10.12 -2.73 7.79
C THR A 13 8.71 -3.02 7.26
N LEU A 14 8.59 -3.24 5.95
CA LEU A 14 7.34 -3.72 5.34
C LEU A 14 7.16 -5.21 5.60
N LYS A 15 6.03 -5.59 6.22
CA LYS A 15 5.64 -6.99 6.37
C LYS A 15 4.91 -7.45 5.11
N THR A 16 5.05 -8.73 4.77
CA THR A 16 4.18 -9.38 3.78
C THR A 16 3.04 -10.05 4.51
N GLU A 17 1.84 -9.92 3.98
CA GLU A 17 0.65 -10.59 4.47
C GLU A 17 -0.12 -11.17 3.28
N LYS A 18 -0.75 -12.33 3.50
CA LYS A 18 -1.72 -12.85 2.55
C LYS A 18 -3.08 -12.26 2.92
N ARG A 19 -3.64 -11.44 2.02
CA ARG A 19 -5.01 -10.94 2.17
C ARG A 19 -5.96 -11.83 1.40
N GLY A 20 -7.17 -12.00 1.94
CA GLY A 20 -8.29 -12.54 1.17
C GLY A 20 -8.87 -11.45 0.25
N GLY A 21 -9.61 -11.87 -0.77
CA GLY A 21 -10.26 -10.96 -1.72
C GLY A 21 -9.47 -10.72 -3.01
N VAL A 22 -9.91 -9.71 -3.76
CA VAL A 22 -9.43 -9.32 -5.08
C VAL A 22 -9.46 -7.79 -5.17
N SER A 23 -8.44 -7.22 -5.81
CA SER A 23 -8.36 -5.81 -6.20
C SER A 23 -8.03 -5.69 -7.68
N ASP A 24 -8.20 -4.49 -8.25
CA ASP A 24 -7.77 -4.19 -9.62
C ASP A 24 -6.26 -4.46 -9.81
N ALA A 25 -5.47 -4.31 -8.74
CA ALA A 25 -4.04 -4.61 -8.76
C ALA A 25 -3.75 -6.09 -9.07
N ASN A 26 -4.64 -7.02 -8.73
CA ASN A 26 -4.50 -8.42 -9.16
C ASN A 26 -4.56 -8.57 -10.67
N ILE A 27 -5.46 -7.84 -11.32
CA ILE A 27 -5.63 -7.87 -12.78
C ILE A 27 -4.39 -7.29 -13.45
N ILE A 28 -3.95 -6.10 -13.02
CA ILE A 28 -2.77 -5.42 -13.57
C ILE A 28 -1.49 -6.26 -13.35
N ALA A 29 -1.32 -6.86 -12.17
CA ALA A 29 -0.22 -7.76 -11.90
C ALA A 29 -0.25 -9.01 -12.80
N GLY A 30 -1.44 -9.57 -13.06
CA GLY A 30 -1.65 -10.70 -13.96
C GLY A 30 -1.25 -10.42 -15.41
N MET A 31 -1.24 -9.14 -15.82
CA MET A 31 -0.76 -8.69 -17.13
C MET A 31 0.77 -8.56 -17.21
N GLY A 32 1.50 -8.93 -16.15
CA GLY A 32 2.96 -8.83 -16.09
C GLY A 32 3.47 -7.43 -15.76
N VAL A 33 2.58 -6.50 -15.40
CA VAL A 33 2.97 -5.14 -14.98
C VAL A 33 3.40 -5.17 -13.51
N PRO A 34 4.62 -4.71 -13.16
CA PRO A 34 5.03 -4.57 -11.78
C PRO A 34 4.05 -3.68 -11.02
N THR A 35 3.31 -4.27 -10.08
CA THR A 35 2.21 -3.61 -9.39
C THR A 35 2.47 -3.59 -7.89
N LEU A 36 2.36 -2.41 -7.28
CA LEU A 36 2.46 -2.21 -5.85
C LEU A 36 1.06 -1.91 -5.30
N ASP A 37 0.57 -2.77 -4.41
CA ASP A 37 -0.76 -2.65 -3.79
C ASP A 37 -0.63 -2.59 -2.24
N GLY A 38 -1.71 -2.19 -1.56
CA GLY A 38 -1.81 -2.23 -0.10
C GLY A 38 -1.35 -0.97 0.63
N PHE A 39 -1.20 0.16 -0.10
CA PHE A 39 -0.92 1.48 0.49
C PHE A 39 -2.19 2.22 0.97
N GLY A 40 -3.33 1.54 1.02
CA GLY A 40 -4.54 2.07 1.64
C GLY A 40 -4.34 2.36 3.15
N PRO A 41 -5.11 3.32 3.70
CA PRO A 41 -5.13 3.59 5.13
C PRO A 41 -5.70 2.40 5.91
N TYR A 42 -5.50 2.40 7.22
CA TYR A 42 -6.17 1.45 8.09
C TYR A 42 -7.64 1.84 8.21
N GLY A 43 -8.51 0.90 7.86
CA GLY A 43 -9.96 1.01 7.97
C GLY A 43 -10.57 -0.26 8.55
N ASP A 44 -11.84 -0.18 8.91
CA ASP A 44 -12.64 -1.32 9.36
C ASP A 44 -14.13 -1.06 9.13
N GLY A 45 -14.92 -2.12 9.05
CA GLY A 45 -16.37 -2.07 8.83
C GLY A 45 -16.76 -1.71 7.39
N ASP A 46 -15.89 -1.98 6.43
CA ASP A 46 -16.12 -1.75 4.99
C ASP A 46 -17.50 -2.28 4.57
N HIS A 47 -18.22 -1.50 3.76
CA HIS A 47 -19.58 -1.80 3.27
C HIS A 47 -20.66 -1.83 4.37
N THR A 48 -20.46 -1.10 5.46
CA THR A 48 -21.47 -0.97 6.53
C THR A 48 -21.61 0.49 6.98
N LYS A 49 -22.66 0.79 7.75
CA LYS A 49 -22.79 2.11 8.43
C LYS A 49 -21.69 2.38 9.48
N HIS A 50 -20.88 1.39 9.81
CA HIS A 50 -19.78 1.48 10.77
C HIS A 50 -18.41 1.60 10.10
N GLU A 51 -18.41 1.80 8.78
CA GLU A 51 -17.22 2.07 7.99
C GLU A 51 -16.46 3.28 8.56
N ARG A 52 -15.17 3.09 8.79
CA ARG A 52 -14.32 4.10 9.41
C ARG A 52 -12.87 3.93 8.97
N VAL A 53 -12.16 5.04 8.99
CA VAL A 53 -10.76 5.11 8.61
C VAL A 53 -9.94 5.85 9.67
N SER A 54 -8.69 5.41 9.88
CA SER A 54 -7.75 6.08 10.76
C SER A 54 -7.09 7.26 10.05
N LYS A 55 -7.38 8.49 10.47
CA LYS A 55 -6.76 9.72 9.93
C LYS A 55 -5.23 9.68 10.01
N LYS A 56 -4.68 9.25 11.15
CA LYS A 56 -3.23 9.09 11.34
C LYS A 56 -2.62 8.12 10.32
N SER A 57 -3.35 7.07 9.94
CA SER A 57 -2.86 6.14 8.92
C SER A 57 -2.86 6.76 7.53
N ILE A 58 -3.82 7.63 7.21
CA ILE A 58 -3.84 8.37 5.94
C ILE A 58 -2.58 9.22 5.80
N GLU A 59 -2.26 10.03 6.81
CA GLU A 59 -1.06 10.88 6.82
C GLU A 59 0.21 10.06 6.62
N ARG A 60 0.31 8.92 7.31
CA ARG A 60 1.41 7.98 7.15
C ARG A 60 1.50 7.45 5.72
N ARG A 61 0.38 7.01 5.12
CA ARG A 61 0.35 6.47 3.76
C ARG A 61 0.75 7.51 2.71
N ILE A 62 0.29 8.75 2.87
CA ILE A 62 0.73 9.86 2.01
C ILE A 62 2.26 9.97 2.06
N SER A 63 2.84 10.06 3.25
CA SER A 63 4.30 10.16 3.40
C SER A 63 5.06 8.97 2.79
N GLU A 64 4.58 7.74 3.01
CA GLU A 64 5.21 6.54 2.45
C GLU A 64 5.14 6.51 0.92
N VAL A 65 3.99 6.81 0.33
CA VAL A 65 3.80 6.81 -1.14
C VAL A 65 4.61 7.93 -1.78
N THR A 66 4.61 9.14 -1.19
CA THR A 66 5.42 10.27 -1.67
C THR A 66 6.89 9.89 -1.78
N LYS A 67 7.49 9.31 -0.71
CA LYS A 67 8.91 8.90 -0.74
C LYS A 67 9.21 7.87 -1.82
N VAL A 68 8.30 6.92 -2.05
CA VAL A 68 8.47 5.91 -3.11
C VAL A 68 8.43 6.58 -4.49
N LEU A 69 7.46 7.45 -4.73
CA LEU A 69 7.33 8.15 -6.01
C LEU A 69 8.53 9.08 -6.26
N GLU A 70 8.93 9.87 -5.26
CA GLU A 70 10.11 10.75 -5.35
C GLU A 70 11.39 9.97 -5.69
N TYR A 71 11.60 8.80 -5.07
CA TYR A 71 12.77 7.96 -5.33
C TYR A 71 12.85 7.43 -6.78
N TYR A 72 11.70 7.15 -7.42
CA TYR A 72 11.66 6.62 -8.79
C TYR A 72 11.42 7.68 -9.86
N ALA A 73 10.96 8.87 -9.48
CA ALA A 73 10.77 10.01 -10.38
C ALA A 73 12.06 10.82 -10.60
N SER A 74 13.06 10.65 -9.73
CA SER A 74 14.43 11.19 -9.87
C SER A 74 15.33 10.29 -10.71
#